data_AF-A0A3D4A1L4-F1
#
_entry.id   AF-A0A3D4A1L4-F1
#
_cell.length_a   1.000
_cell.length_b   1.000
_cell.length_c   1.000
_cell.angle_alpha   90.00
_cell.angle_beta   90.00
_cell.angle_gamma   90.00
#
_symmetry.space_group_name_H-M   'P 1'
#
loop_
_entity.id
_entity.type
_entity.pdbx_description
1 polymer ?
#
loop_
_entity_poly.entity_id
_entity_poly.type
_entity_poly.pdbx_seq_one_letter_code
_entity_poly.pdbx_strand_id
1 'polypeptide(L)' 'MLIEQRAGKSLYTRLGEVGFTRKGSGFGQGQATVLCVVTEGAGTIPVTYKGKTYFVCCTGCKDYFNEDPEQALAEYAER' A
#
# COMPACT_ATOMS: atom_id res chain seq x y z
N MET A 1 0.27 -25.76 10.38
CA MET A 1 -1.18 -25.48 10.55
C MET A 1 -1.58 -24.59 9.38
N LEU A 2 -2.60 -24.96 8.60
CA LEU A 2 -3.09 -24.10 7.51
C LEU A 2 -4.12 -23.12 8.08
N ILE A 3 -3.98 -21.84 7.74
CA ILE A 3 -4.97 -20.82 8.08
C ILE A 3 -5.54 -20.26 6.77
N GLU A 4 -6.82 -20.51 6.56
CA GLU A 4 -7.58 -20.04 5.41
C GLU A 4 -8.53 -18.94 5.90
N GLN A 5 -8.51 -17.76 5.28
CA GLN A 5 -9.52 -16.74 5.53
C GLN A 5 -10.55 -16.72 4.40
N ARG A 6 -11.82 -16.61 4.79
CA ARG A 6 -12.96 -16.59 3.88
C ARG A 6 -13.11 -15.20 3.25
N ALA A 7 -12.65 -15.03 2.01
CA ALA A 7 -12.81 -13.81 1.23
C ALA A 7 -14.12 -13.76 0.41
N GLY A 8 -15.18 -14.46 0.84
CA GLY A 8 -16.49 -14.48 0.16
C GLY A 8 -17.12 -15.88 0.04
N LYS A 9 -18.20 -16.00 -0.74
CA LYS A 9 -19.06 -17.21 -0.80
C LYS A 9 -18.42 -18.44 -1.47
N SER A 10 -17.31 -18.31 -2.22
CA SER A 10 -16.74 -19.46 -2.94
C SER A 10 -15.26 -19.37 -3.30
N LEU A 11 -14.50 -18.37 -2.82
CA LEU A 11 -13.09 -18.21 -3.16
C LEU A 11 -12.24 -18.20 -1.89
N TYR A 12 -11.50 -19.27 -1.67
CA TYR A 12 -10.43 -19.36 -0.67
C TYR A 12 -9.12 -19.01 -1.38
N THR A 13 -8.51 -17.87 -1.03
CA THR A 13 -7.16 -17.53 -1.47
C THR A 13 -6.16 -18.04 -0.44
N ARG A 14 -5.15 -18.79 -0.88
CA ARG A 14 -4.06 -19.25 -0.02
C ARG A 14 -3.21 -18.06 0.40
N LEU A 15 -3.37 -17.62 1.65
CA LEU A 15 -2.67 -16.45 2.21
C LEU A 15 -1.24 -16.74 2.66
N GLY A 16 -0.90 -18.02 2.88
CA GLY A 16 0.46 -18.43 3.21
C GLY A 16 0.50 -19.72 4.03
N GLU A 17 1.67 -20.36 4.02
CA GLU A 17 1.96 -21.51 4.89
C GLU A 17 2.74 -21.01 6.11
N VAL A 18 2.23 -21.28 7.31
CA VAL A 18 2.91 -20.90 8.55
C VAL A 18 4.02 -21.90 8.85
N GLY A 19 5.20 -21.65 8.29
CA GLY A 19 6.46 -22.11 8.88
C GLY A 19 6.74 -21.35 10.18
N PHE A 20 7.45 -21.96 11.13
CA PHE A 20 7.97 -21.29 12.33
C PHE A 20 8.95 -20.18 11.91
N THR A 21 8.40 -19.07 11.46
CA THR A 21 9.13 -17.87 11.09
C THR A 21 9.49 -17.17 12.40
N ARG A 22 10.79 -16.87 12.54
CA ARG A 22 11.39 -16.08 13.63
C ARG A 22 10.44 -15.00 14.15
N LYS A 23 10.40 -14.83 15.48
CA LYS A 23 9.61 -13.81 16.21
C LYS A 23 9.61 -12.48 15.44
N GLY A 24 8.47 -12.11 14.84
CA GLY A 24 8.33 -10.91 14.02
C GLY A 24 8.14 -11.13 12.51
N SER A 25 7.68 -12.29 12.06
CA SER A 25 7.05 -12.39 10.74
C SER A 25 5.90 -11.38 10.68
N GLY A 26 6.00 -10.40 9.78
CA GLY A 26 4.95 -9.40 9.50
C GLY A 26 3.65 -9.99 8.94
N PHE A 27 3.40 -11.27 9.20
CA PHE A 27 2.20 -12.00 8.82
C PHE A 27 1.04 -11.52 9.70
N GLY A 28 0.11 -10.77 9.10
CA GLY A 28 -1.06 -10.21 9.79
C GLY A 28 -0.90 -8.77 10.27
N GLN A 29 0.25 -8.11 10.07
CA GLN A 29 0.29 -6.65 10.13
C GLN A 29 -0.35 -6.15 8.85
N GLY A 30 -1.60 -5.68 8.95
CA GLY A 30 -2.38 -5.20 7.82
C GLY A 30 -1.49 -4.42 6.85
N GLN A 31 -1.46 -4.89 5.59
CA GLN A 31 -0.80 -4.20 4.49
C GLN A 31 -1.20 -2.73 4.60
N ALA A 32 -0.23 -1.82 4.65
CA ALA A 32 -0.50 -0.40 4.78
C ALA A 32 -1.63 -0.06 3.79
N THR A 33 -2.83 0.24 4.31
CA THR A 33 -4.05 0.48 3.50
C THR A 33 -3.88 1.69 2.57
N VAL A 34 -2.79 2.41 2.79
CA VAL A 34 -2.44 3.65 2.15
C VAL A 34 -1.32 3.38 1.16
N LEU A 35 -1.67 3.46 -0.12
CA LEU A 35 -0.76 3.24 -1.22
C LEU A 35 0.02 4.53 -1.53
N CYS A 36 1.25 4.36 -2.02
CA CYS A 36 2.03 5.45 -2.58
C CYS A 36 1.37 5.95 -3.87
N VAL A 37 1.15 7.27 -3.99
CA VAL A 37 0.56 7.89 -5.19
C VAL A 37 1.41 7.70 -6.45
N VAL A 38 2.72 7.48 -6.31
CA VAL A 38 3.67 7.36 -7.44
C VAL A 38 3.97 5.91 -7.81
N THR A 39 4.11 5.02 -6.82
CA THR A 39 4.64 3.65 -7.02
C THR A 39 3.76 2.56 -6.44
N GLU A 40 2.63 2.92 -5.83
CA GLU A 40 1.68 1.98 -5.20
C GLU A 40 2.28 1.13 -4.07
N GLY A 41 3.51 1.42 -3.64
CA GLY A 41 4.10 0.80 -2.46
C GLY A 41 3.40 1.22 -1.17
N ALA A 42 3.89 0.73 -0.03
CA ALA A 42 3.41 1.18 1.28
C ALA A 42 3.68 2.68 1.46
N GLY A 43 2.62 3.49 1.42
CA GLY A 43 2.68 4.92 1.67
C GLY A 43 2.83 5.18 3.17
N THR A 44 3.94 5.81 3.56
CA THR A 44 4.23 6.11 4.98
C THR A 44 4.29 7.61 5.25
N ILE A 45 4.55 8.42 4.23
CA ILE A 45 4.75 9.87 4.36
C ILE A 45 3.55 10.60 3.78
N PRO A 46 2.83 11.43 4.56
CA PRO A 46 1.72 12.23 4.05
C PRO A 46 2.22 13.47 3.30
N VAL A 47 1.59 13.80 2.17
CA VAL A 47 1.80 15.01 1.37
C VAL A 47 0.44 15.65 1.07
N THR A 48 0.33 16.97 1.12
CA THR A 48 -0.94 17.68 0.91
C THR A 48 -0.89 18.49 -0.38
N TYR A 49 -1.86 18.29 -1.27
CA TYR A 49 -1.96 19.03 -2.53
C TYR A 49 -3.40 19.32 -2.90
N LYS A 50 -3.68 20.56 -3.32
CA LYS A 50 -5.04 21.04 -3.65
C LYS A 50 -6.09 20.70 -2.56
N GLY A 51 -5.70 20.75 -1.29
CA GLY A 51 -6.57 20.45 -0.13
C GLY A 51 -6.83 18.96 0.13
N LYS A 52 -6.17 18.06 -0.61
CA LYS A 52 -6.26 16.60 -0.42
C LYS A 52 -4.94 16.06 0.13
N THR A 53 -5.02 15.06 1.01
CA THR A 53 -3.84 14.40 1.58
C THR A 53 -3.59 13.09 0.83
N TYR A 54 -2.40 12.99 0.24
CA TYR A 54 -1.87 11.80 -0.42
C TYR A 54 -0.71 11.24 0.37
N PHE A 55 -0.27 10.05 0.02
CA PHE A 55 0.85 9.40 0.70
C PHE A 55 1.89 8.91 -0.28
N VAL A 56 3.15 8.96 0.15
CA VAL A 56 4.31 8.52 -0.62
C VAL A 56 5.15 7.55 0.19
N CYS A 57 5.90 6.69 -0.50
CA CYS A 57 6.74 5.67 0.13
C CYS A 57 8.14 6.18 0.54
N CYS A 58 8.64 7.27 -0.06
CA CYS A 58 9.95 7.83 0.23
C CYS A 58 10.05 9.32 -0.10
N THR A 59 11.14 9.97 0.32
CA THR A 59 11.44 11.37 -0.02
C THR A 59 11.62 11.60 -1.51
N GLY A 60 12.11 10.61 -2.27
CA GLY A 60 12.22 10.71 -3.72
C GLY A 60 10.86 10.80 -4.42
N CYS A 61 9.86 10.03 -3.96
CA CYS A 61 8.49 10.15 -4.46
C CYS A 61 7.83 11.48 -4.05
N LYS A 62 8.23 12.05 -2.90
CA LYS A 62 7.79 13.40 -2.51
C LYS A 62 8.34 14.45 -3.47
N ASP A 63 9.61 14.35 -3.85
CA ASP A 63 10.26 15.31 -4.74
C ASP A 63 9.64 15.26 -6.14
N TYR A 64 9.50 14.05 -6.69
CA TYR A 64 8.79 13.82 -7.95
C TYR A 64 7.35 14.36 -7.93
N PHE A 65 6.64 14.17 -6.83
CA PHE A 65 5.29 14.72 -6.64
C PHE A 65 5.28 16.25 -6.52
N ASN A 66 6.36 16.89 -6.05
CA ASN A 66 6.45 18.36 -6.02
C ASN A 66 6.82 18.95 -7.39
N GLU A 67 7.60 18.24 -8.20
CA GLU A 67 7.94 18.64 -9.57
C GLU A 67 6.72 18.56 -10.48
N ASP A 68 6.04 17.42 -10.50
CA ASP A 68 4.88 17.17 -11.38
C ASP A 68 3.69 16.56 -10.61
N PRO A 69 3.06 17.32 -9.70
CA PRO A 69 1.92 16.84 -8.92
C PRO A 69 0.71 16.49 -9.79
N GLU A 70 0.52 17.17 -10.92
CA GLU A 70 -0.66 16.97 -11.77
C GLU A 70 -0.60 15.63 -12.51
N GLN A 71 0.58 15.20 -12.96
CA GLN A 71 0.76 13.92 -13.62
C GLN A 71 0.54 12.75 -12.64
N ALA A 72 1.16 12.82 -11.46
CA ALA A 72 1.00 11.80 -10.43
C ALA A 72 -0.46 11.68 -9.97
N LEU A 73 -1.20 12.79 -9.92
CA LEU A 73 -2.61 12.80 -9.55
C LEU A 73 -3.54 12.36 -10.67
N ALA A 74 -3.21 12.62 -11.93
CA ALA A 74 -3.96 12.12 -13.08
C ALA A 74 -3.87 10.58 -13.12
N GLU A 75 -2.67 10.02 -12.96
CA GLU A 75 -2.47 8.56 -12.91
C GLU A 75 -3.20 7.93 -11.71
N TYR A 76 -3.23 8.62 -10.56
CA TYR A 76 -3.98 8.16 -9.39
C TYR A 76 -5.51 8.31 -9.53
N ALA A 77 -5.99 9.33 -10.25
CA ALA A 77 -7.43 9.63 -10.39
C ALA A 77 -8.10 8.89 -11.55
N GLU A 78 -7.34 8.49 -12.58
CA GLU A 78 -7.85 7.70 -13.71
C GLU A 78 -8.09 6.21 -13.34
N ARG A 79 -7.74 5.84 -12.11
CA ARG A 79 -7.84 4.48 -11.60
C ARG A 79 -9.08 4.19 -10.76
#